data_AF-A0A6P1DUF3-F1
#
_entry.id   AF-A0A6P1DUF3-F1
#
_cell.length_a   1.000
_cell.length_b   1.000
_cell.length_c   1.000
_cell.angle_alpha   90.00
_cell.angle_beta   90.00
_cell.angle_gamma   90.00
#
_symmetry.space_group_name_H-M   'P 1'
#
loop_
_entity.id
_entity.type
_entity.pdbx_description
1 polymer ?
#
loop_
_entity_poly.entity_id
_entity_poly.type
_entity_poly.pdbx_seq_one_letter_code
_entity_poly.pdbx_strand_id
1 'polypeptide(L)'
;MERLKQAMERARAERQLRSASTLSPVHSIDRKREEQARKRGAGISINYTRTAKVSTDEQALRDERILLAEGLEPVADAYKILRTQILQRMRAKGLRTLAITSPSQGDGKTITAINLAISLARDVNQTVLLVDLDMKRPAIAKYFGREEGPGISDCLTSNVELADIMFTPNIERLVVIPGHERIVQSSEALSSPRFMTIMEELKTRYDDRLIIFDMPPLFSSDDVIAFLPQIDAAILVVEDGKVTKTELEQAEQLLGDKSAGMVLNKADPTSIASGYY
;
A
#
# COMPACT_ATOMS: atom_id res chain seq x y z
N MET A 1 2.65 -51.91 56.09
CA MET A 1 2.21 -50.50 56.26
C MET A 1 3.37 -49.49 56.21
N GLU A 2 4.64 -49.90 56.35
CA GLU A 2 5.80 -48.98 56.44
C GLU A 2 6.42 -48.58 55.09
N ARG A 3 6.37 -49.48 54.08
CA ARG A 3 6.84 -49.19 52.71
C ARG A 3 6.00 -48.14 51.96
N LEU A 4 4.72 -48.01 52.30
CA LEU A 4 3.82 -47.02 51.69
C LEU A 4 4.08 -45.60 52.25
N LYS A 5 4.51 -45.50 53.52
CA LYS A 5 4.84 -44.24 54.18
C LYS A 5 6.16 -43.67 53.67
N GLN A 6 7.18 -44.51 53.49
CA GLN A 6 8.46 -44.14 52.86
C GLN A 6 8.33 -43.73 51.39
N ALA A 7 7.40 -44.32 50.64
CA ALA A 7 7.12 -43.92 49.26
C ALA A 7 6.46 -42.53 49.17
N MET A 8 5.55 -42.22 50.11
CA MET A 8 4.88 -40.90 50.15
C MET A 8 5.79 -39.76 50.64
N GLU A 9 6.73 -40.02 51.55
CA GLU A 9 7.71 -39.01 51.98
C GLU A 9 8.73 -38.68 50.89
N ARG A 10 9.22 -39.69 50.15
CA ARG A 10 10.08 -39.45 48.98
C ARG A 10 9.37 -38.65 47.89
N ALA A 11 8.09 -38.95 47.64
CA ALA A 11 7.28 -38.19 46.69
C ALA A 11 6.98 -36.75 47.14
N ARG A 12 6.93 -36.47 48.46
CA ARG A 12 6.77 -35.11 49.00
C ARG A 12 8.07 -34.30 48.95
N ALA A 13 9.21 -34.92 49.24
CA ALA A 13 10.52 -34.27 49.16
C ALA A 13 10.88 -33.87 47.72
N GLU A 14 10.61 -34.73 46.73
CA GLU A 14 10.81 -34.42 45.30
C GLU A 14 9.87 -33.31 44.80
N ARG A 15 8.67 -33.19 45.37
CA ARG A 15 7.70 -32.12 45.04
C ARG A 15 8.13 -30.77 45.62
N GLN A 16 8.72 -30.75 46.81
CA GLN A 16 9.22 -29.52 47.44
C GLN A 16 10.53 -29.00 46.81
N LEU A 17 11.41 -29.89 46.34
CA LEU A 17 12.59 -29.51 45.55
C LEU A 17 12.22 -28.97 44.15
N ARG A 18 11.13 -29.48 43.53
CA ARG A 18 10.63 -28.96 42.25
C ARG A 18 9.85 -27.63 42.38
N SER A 19 9.29 -27.31 43.55
CA SER A 19 8.60 -26.03 43.77
C SER A 19 9.52 -24.86 44.09
N ALA A 20 10.82 -25.10 44.33
CA ALA A 20 11.79 -24.06 44.68
C ALA A 20 12.67 -23.59 43.49
N SER A 21 12.57 -24.20 42.30
CA SER A 21 13.48 -23.94 41.17
C SER A 21 12.81 -23.52 39.85
N THR A 22 11.56 -23.05 39.86
CA THR A 22 10.89 -22.47 38.67
C THR A 22 10.30 -21.10 38.97
N LEU A 23 11.15 -20.17 39.41
CA LEU A 23 10.91 -18.75 39.22
C LEU A 23 11.71 -18.31 37.97
N SER A 24 11.04 -18.35 36.82
CA SER A 24 11.48 -17.72 35.57
C SER A 24 10.26 -17.10 34.89
N PRO A 25 10.43 -15.97 34.17
CA PRO A 25 9.44 -14.91 34.10
C PRO A 25 8.35 -15.19 33.06
N VAL A 26 7.20 -15.70 33.50
CA VAL A 26 6.01 -15.87 32.65
C VAL A 26 5.21 -14.54 32.50
N HIS A 27 5.55 -13.48 33.24
CA HIS A 27 4.83 -12.20 33.21
C HIS A 27 5.38 -11.12 32.27
N SER A 28 6.44 -11.37 31.50
CA SER A 28 7.01 -10.38 30.57
C SER A 28 6.53 -10.51 29.11
N ILE A 29 6.02 -11.67 28.71
CA ILE A 29 5.58 -11.92 27.32
C ILE A 29 4.14 -11.42 27.12
N ASP A 30 3.25 -11.62 28.10
CA ASP A 30 1.87 -11.12 28.04
C ASP A 30 1.79 -9.60 28.12
N ARG A 31 2.61 -8.95 28.96
CA ARG A 31 2.65 -7.48 29.01
C ARG A 31 3.11 -6.86 27.70
N LYS A 32 4.12 -7.43 27.02
CA LYS A 32 4.57 -6.91 25.72
C LYS A 32 3.51 -7.10 24.62
N ARG A 33 2.78 -8.22 24.63
CA ARG A 33 1.68 -8.47 23.69
C ARG A 33 0.46 -7.61 23.98
N GLU A 34 0.11 -7.40 25.24
CA GLU A 34 -0.97 -6.49 25.67
C GLU A 34 -0.61 -5.02 25.44
N GLU A 35 0.65 -4.64 25.59
CA GLU A 35 1.14 -3.29 25.32
C GLU A 35 1.25 -3.02 23.80
N GLN A 36 1.62 -4.01 22.99
CA GLN A 36 1.50 -3.96 21.52
C GLN A 36 0.04 -3.97 21.05
N ALA A 37 -0.86 -4.71 21.71
CA ALA A 37 -2.29 -4.69 21.42
C ALA A 37 -2.95 -3.37 21.85
N ARG A 38 -2.53 -2.77 22.98
CA ARG A 38 -2.97 -1.43 23.42
C ARG A 38 -2.45 -0.33 22.51
N LYS A 39 -1.21 -0.42 22.00
CA LYS A 39 -0.72 0.48 20.94
C LYS A 39 -1.47 0.34 19.63
N ARG A 40 -2.01 -0.85 19.31
CA ARG A 40 -2.86 -1.09 18.13
C ARG A 40 -4.32 -0.69 18.33
N GLY A 41 -4.77 -0.46 19.57
CA GLY A 41 -6.16 -0.10 19.90
C GLY A 41 -6.43 1.40 19.88
N ALA A 42 -5.40 2.23 20.03
CA ALA A 42 -5.46 3.66 19.75
C ALA A 42 -4.98 3.87 18.32
N GLY A 43 -5.89 4.23 17.40
CA GLY A 43 -5.54 4.48 15.99
C GLY A 43 -4.33 5.42 15.84
N ILE A 44 -3.65 5.32 14.70
CA ILE A 44 -2.40 6.07 14.45
C ILE A 44 -2.67 7.57 14.50
N SER A 45 -2.13 8.28 15.51
CA SER A 45 -2.17 9.74 15.57
C SER A 45 -1.09 10.33 14.66
N ILE A 46 -1.50 11.13 13.66
CA ILE A 46 -0.56 11.74 12.72
C ILE A 46 -0.27 13.19 13.08
N ASN A 47 1.00 13.48 13.35
CA ASN A 47 1.53 14.83 13.39
C ASN A 47 2.24 15.14 12.07
N TYR A 48 1.58 15.88 11.18
CA TYR A 48 2.20 16.39 9.95
C TYR A 48 3.12 17.57 10.30
N THR A 49 4.43 17.33 10.42
CA THR A 49 5.39 18.37 10.83
C THR A 49 5.93 19.22 9.69
N ARG A 50 5.99 18.69 8.46
CA ARG A 50 6.50 19.39 7.25
C ARG A 50 5.65 19.16 5.98
N THR A 51 4.55 18.41 6.06
CA THR A 51 3.74 18.06 4.88
C THR A 51 2.79 19.20 4.52
N ALA A 52 2.86 19.69 3.27
CA ALA A 52 1.94 20.70 2.78
C ALA A 52 0.49 20.17 2.81
N LYS A 53 -0.46 20.99 3.28
CA LYS A 53 -1.89 20.68 3.17
C LYS A 53 -2.45 21.36 1.92
N VAL A 54 -3.06 20.58 1.04
CA VAL A 54 -3.77 21.10 -0.13
C VAL A 54 -5.26 20.97 0.14
N SER A 55 -5.97 22.10 0.06
CA SER A 55 -7.43 22.10 0.09
C SER A 55 -7.93 21.61 -1.27
N THR A 56 -8.62 20.49 -1.29
CA THR A 56 -9.21 19.93 -2.50
C THR A 56 -10.71 20.22 -2.53
N ASP A 57 -11.24 20.63 -3.68
CA ASP A 57 -12.68 20.75 -3.89
C ASP A 57 -13.30 19.36 -4.02
N GLU A 58 -14.21 19.02 -3.10
CA GLU A 58 -14.87 17.72 -3.08
C GLU A 58 -15.66 17.43 -4.35
N GLN A 59 -16.28 18.44 -4.96
CA GLN A 59 -17.04 18.25 -6.19
C GLN A 59 -16.11 17.96 -7.36
N ALA A 60 -15.00 18.70 -7.47
CA ALA A 60 -13.99 18.47 -8.50
C ALA A 60 -13.39 17.05 -8.40
N LEU A 61 -13.14 16.55 -7.19
CA LEU A 61 -12.70 15.18 -6.97
C LEU A 61 -13.74 14.17 -7.47
N ARG A 62 -15.02 14.38 -7.17
CA ARG A 62 -16.11 13.50 -7.62
C ARG A 62 -16.26 13.50 -9.15
N ASP A 63 -16.12 14.65 -9.80
CA ASP A 63 -16.20 14.78 -11.26
C ASP A 63 -15.08 13.97 -11.95
N GLU A 64 -13.91 13.88 -11.31
CA GLU A 64 -12.79 13.05 -11.73
C GLU A 64 -12.88 11.58 -11.26
N ARG A 65 -14.03 11.17 -10.70
CA ARG A 65 -14.31 9.81 -10.17
C ARG A 65 -13.43 9.43 -8.97
N ILE A 66 -12.98 10.41 -8.20
CA ILE A 66 -12.28 10.20 -6.95
C ILE A 66 -13.29 10.09 -5.82
N LEU A 67 -13.25 8.97 -5.11
CA LEU A 67 -14.19 8.65 -4.05
C LEU A 67 -13.80 9.34 -2.76
N LEU A 68 -14.75 10.09 -2.21
CA LEU A 68 -14.64 10.69 -0.90
C LEU A 68 -15.29 9.80 0.16
N ALA A 69 -14.85 9.94 1.40
CA ALA A 69 -15.10 9.01 2.49
C ALA A 69 -16.60 8.66 2.74
N GLU A 70 -17.54 9.52 2.34
CA GLU A 70 -18.96 9.41 2.68
C GLU A 70 -19.86 8.95 1.52
N GLY A 71 -19.28 8.62 0.38
CA GLY A 71 -20.01 8.16 -0.79
C GLY A 71 -20.71 6.80 -0.60
N LEU A 72 -22.02 6.76 -0.92
CA LEU A 72 -22.83 5.53 -1.00
C LEU A 72 -22.81 4.89 -2.39
N GLU A 73 -21.93 5.34 -3.29
CA GLU A 73 -21.88 4.84 -4.66
C GLU A 73 -21.45 3.36 -4.67
N PRO A 74 -22.07 2.49 -5.50
CA PRO A 74 -21.71 1.07 -5.57
C PRO A 74 -20.21 0.82 -5.82
N VAL A 75 -19.54 1.73 -6.52
CA VAL A 75 -18.09 1.68 -6.77
C VAL A 75 -17.29 1.80 -5.47
N ALA A 76 -17.79 2.53 -4.46
CA ALA A 76 -17.13 2.63 -3.15
C ALA A 76 -17.08 1.29 -2.42
N ASP A 77 -18.10 0.45 -2.56
CA ASP A 77 -18.10 -0.89 -1.97
C ASP A 77 -17.09 -1.81 -2.66
N ALA A 78 -16.90 -1.70 -3.98
CA ALA A 78 -15.84 -2.41 -4.69
C ALA A 78 -14.44 -2.05 -4.16
N TYR A 79 -14.16 -0.77 -3.91
CA TYR A 79 -12.89 -0.35 -3.29
C TYR A 79 -12.75 -0.75 -1.82
N LYS A 80 -13.85 -0.94 -1.07
CA LYS A 80 -13.81 -1.50 0.30
C LYS A 80 -13.44 -2.99 0.28
N ILE A 81 -13.99 -3.74 -0.67
CA ILE A 81 -13.64 -5.15 -0.89
C ILE A 81 -12.18 -5.25 -1.31
N LEU A 82 -11.76 -4.49 -2.32
CA LEU A 82 -10.38 -4.48 -2.80
C LEU A 82 -9.39 -4.13 -1.68
N ARG A 83 -9.66 -3.06 -0.91
CA ARG A 83 -8.87 -2.71 0.28
C ARG A 83 -8.71 -3.89 1.23
N THR A 84 -9.80 -4.58 1.54
CA THR A 84 -9.79 -5.70 2.49
C THR A 84 -8.91 -6.84 1.99
N GLN A 85 -9.04 -7.21 0.71
CA GLN A 85 -8.21 -8.24 0.08
C GLN A 85 -6.72 -7.86 0.06
N ILE A 86 -6.41 -6.61 -0.30
CA ILE A 86 -5.04 -6.10 -0.33
C ILE A 86 -4.43 -6.06 1.06
N LEU A 87 -5.12 -5.51 2.07
CA LEU A 87 -4.60 -5.47 3.43
C LEU A 87 -4.32 -6.87 3.99
N GLN A 88 -5.20 -7.84 3.75
CA GLN A 88 -4.98 -9.22 4.17
C GLN A 88 -3.73 -9.81 3.50
N ARG A 89 -3.57 -9.64 2.19
CA ARG A 89 -2.43 -10.16 1.43
C ARG A 89 -1.11 -9.49 1.83
N MET A 90 -1.11 -8.16 1.98
CA MET A 90 0.05 -7.39 2.39
C MET A 90 0.50 -7.80 3.80
N ARG A 91 -0.43 -7.85 4.77
CA ARG A 91 -0.12 -8.24 6.16
C ARG A 91 0.36 -9.68 6.28
N ALA A 92 -0.25 -10.62 5.55
CA ALA A 92 0.11 -12.04 5.62
C ALA A 92 1.57 -12.30 5.19
N LYS A 93 2.08 -11.50 4.25
CA LYS A 93 3.43 -11.63 3.71
C LYS A 93 4.40 -10.54 4.21
N GLY A 94 3.94 -9.64 5.09
CA GLY A 94 4.74 -8.50 5.57
C GLY A 94 5.13 -7.50 4.47
N LEU A 95 4.36 -7.42 3.39
CA LEU A 95 4.62 -6.55 2.24
C LEU A 95 4.20 -5.11 2.54
N ARG A 96 4.93 -4.15 1.98
CA ARG A 96 4.72 -2.72 2.21
C ARG A 96 4.49 -1.91 0.94
N THR A 97 4.95 -2.42 -0.20
CA THR A 97 4.95 -1.70 -1.47
C THR A 97 4.06 -2.37 -2.51
N LEU A 98 3.24 -1.57 -3.18
CA LEU A 98 2.27 -2.04 -4.17
C LEU A 98 2.33 -1.17 -5.42
N ALA A 99 2.68 -1.75 -6.56
CA ALA A 99 2.52 -1.10 -7.85
C ALA A 99 1.10 -1.28 -8.38
N ILE A 100 0.58 -0.23 -9.00
CA ILE A 100 -0.64 -0.26 -9.81
C ILE A 100 -0.23 0.05 -11.24
N THR A 101 -0.48 -0.88 -12.15
CA THR A 101 -0.21 -0.70 -13.59
C THR A 101 -1.40 -1.24 -14.37
N SER A 102 -1.34 -1.16 -15.70
CA SER A 102 -2.34 -1.71 -16.61
C SER A 102 -1.68 -2.17 -17.91
N PRO A 103 -2.33 -3.02 -18.72
CA PRO A 103 -1.82 -3.37 -20.04
C PRO A 103 -1.60 -2.14 -20.93
N SER A 104 -2.59 -1.23 -20.95
CA SER A 104 -2.69 -0.13 -21.92
C SER A 104 -3.01 1.21 -21.27
N GLN A 105 -2.79 2.30 -22.02
CA GLN A 105 -3.18 3.63 -21.59
C GLN A 105 -4.70 3.75 -21.50
N GLY A 106 -5.19 4.36 -20.43
CA GLY A 106 -6.60 4.68 -20.28
C GLY A 106 -7.41 3.62 -19.55
N ASP A 107 -6.80 2.51 -19.14
CA ASP A 107 -7.45 1.43 -18.38
C ASP A 107 -7.91 1.87 -16.97
N GLY A 108 -7.51 3.07 -16.53
CA GLY A 108 -7.91 3.67 -15.26
C GLY A 108 -7.02 3.32 -14.07
N LYS A 109 -5.78 2.89 -14.32
CA LYS A 109 -4.76 2.61 -13.30
C LYS A 109 -4.57 3.75 -12.29
N THR A 110 -4.50 5.01 -12.73
CA THR A 110 -4.23 6.17 -11.87
C THR A 110 -5.42 6.46 -10.95
N ILE A 111 -6.64 6.48 -11.49
CA ILE A 111 -7.87 6.63 -10.70
C ILE A 111 -7.99 5.47 -9.70
N THR A 112 -7.65 4.25 -10.12
CA THR A 112 -7.63 3.07 -9.24
C THR A 112 -6.61 3.20 -8.13
N ALA A 113 -5.40 3.67 -8.43
CA ALA A 113 -4.35 3.90 -7.45
C ALA A 113 -4.78 4.95 -6.40
N ILE A 114 -5.35 6.07 -6.85
CA ILE A 114 -5.87 7.14 -6.00
C ILE A 114 -6.99 6.61 -5.08
N ASN A 115 -8.02 5.98 -5.66
CA ASN A 115 -9.16 5.49 -4.89
C ASN A 115 -8.79 4.35 -3.93
N LEU A 116 -7.88 3.47 -4.33
CA LEU A 116 -7.34 2.44 -3.45
C LEU A 116 -6.53 3.07 -2.31
N ALA A 117 -5.71 4.09 -2.58
CA ALA A 117 -4.96 4.82 -1.57
C ALA A 117 -5.87 5.47 -0.53
N ILE A 118 -6.92 6.16 -1.00
CA ILE A 118 -7.94 6.76 -0.13
C ILE A 118 -8.65 5.67 0.70
N SER A 119 -9.07 4.57 0.06
CA SER A 119 -9.73 3.47 0.76
C SER A 119 -8.83 2.86 1.86
N LEU A 120 -7.56 2.61 1.56
CA LEU A 120 -6.56 2.10 2.50
C LEU A 120 -6.29 3.07 3.65
N ALA A 121 -6.19 4.37 3.35
CA ALA A 121 -6.03 5.44 4.33
C ALA A 121 -7.26 5.62 5.23
N ARG A 122 -8.34 4.84 5.04
CA ARG A 122 -9.45 4.78 5.99
C ARG A 122 -9.27 3.73 7.09
N ASP A 123 -8.45 2.70 6.93
CA ASP A 123 -8.18 1.74 8.02
C ASP A 123 -7.31 2.41 9.08
N VAL A 124 -7.85 2.72 10.26
CA VAL A 124 -7.21 3.48 11.36
C VAL A 124 -5.81 2.99 11.77
N ASN A 125 -5.45 1.76 11.41
CA ASN A 125 -4.14 1.16 11.67
C ASN A 125 -3.16 1.30 10.50
N GLN A 126 -3.52 2.08 9.47
CA GLN A 126 -2.76 2.20 8.24
C GLN A 126 -2.52 3.67 7.89
N THR A 127 -1.27 3.96 7.56
CA THR A 127 -0.88 5.16 6.81
C THR A 127 -0.50 4.78 5.39
N VAL A 128 -0.79 5.66 4.44
CA VAL A 128 -0.59 5.42 3.01
C VAL A 128 0.22 6.55 2.40
N LEU A 129 1.20 6.17 1.60
CA LEU A 129 1.88 7.05 0.66
C LEU A 129 1.46 6.67 -0.75
N LEU A 130 0.92 7.61 -1.52
CA LEU A 130 0.71 7.47 -2.95
C LEU A 130 1.83 8.20 -3.69
N VAL A 131 2.49 7.53 -4.62
CA VAL A 131 3.58 8.09 -5.41
C VAL A 131 3.26 7.91 -6.89
N ASP A 132 3.33 9.01 -7.64
CA ASP A 132 3.21 8.99 -9.09
C ASP A 132 4.58 8.65 -9.72
N LEU A 133 4.72 7.44 -10.23
CA LEU A 133 5.92 6.98 -10.94
C LEU A 133 5.66 6.80 -12.44
N ASP A 134 4.52 7.25 -12.97
CA ASP A 134 4.31 7.42 -14.41
C ASP A 134 5.04 8.69 -14.88
N MET A 135 6.38 8.67 -14.84
CA MET A 135 7.21 9.83 -15.18
C MET A 135 7.10 10.22 -16.65
N LYS A 136 6.51 9.38 -17.51
CA LYS A 136 6.23 9.71 -18.90
C LYS A 136 4.95 10.55 -19.02
N ARG A 137 3.96 10.30 -18.17
CA ARG A 137 2.65 10.97 -18.16
C ARG A 137 2.14 11.20 -16.73
N PRO A 138 2.82 12.04 -15.91
CA PRO A 138 2.37 12.33 -14.56
C PRO A 138 0.96 12.89 -14.54
N ALA A 139 0.13 12.45 -13.61
CA ALA A 139 -1.29 12.80 -13.59
C ALA A 139 -1.86 13.02 -12.19
N ILE A 140 -1.26 12.48 -11.14
CA ILE A 140 -1.83 12.53 -9.79
C ILE A 140 -1.97 13.98 -9.29
N ALA A 141 -1.04 14.85 -9.64
CA ALA A 141 -1.05 16.25 -9.23
C ALA A 141 -2.34 16.98 -9.68
N LYS A 142 -2.73 16.77 -10.95
CA LYS A 142 -3.95 17.30 -11.55
C LYS A 142 -5.21 16.84 -10.81
N TYR A 143 -5.28 15.55 -10.48
CA TYR A 143 -6.41 14.97 -9.76
C TYR A 143 -6.66 15.61 -8.40
N PHE A 144 -5.63 16.16 -7.75
CA PHE A 144 -5.77 16.88 -6.47
C PHE A 144 -5.74 18.41 -6.63
N GLY A 145 -5.88 18.93 -7.85
CA GLY A 145 -5.86 20.38 -8.11
C GLY A 145 -4.52 21.05 -7.83
N ARG A 146 -3.41 20.29 -7.80
CA ARG A 146 -2.05 20.77 -7.54
C ARG A 146 -1.18 20.60 -8.79
N GLU A 147 -1.52 21.27 -9.87
CA GLU A 147 -0.74 21.22 -11.11
C GLU A 147 0.59 21.99 -11.01
N GLU A 148 0.69 22.92 -10.06
CA GLU A 148 1.90 23.71 -9.83
C GLU A 148 2.79 23.13 -8.72
N GLY A 149 4.10 23.20 -8.95
CA GLY A 149 5.14 22.86 -7.97
C GLY A 149 5.89 21.57 -8.29
N PRO A 150 6.97 21.30 -7.54
CA PRO A 150 7.86 20.18 -7.83
C PRO A 150 7.22 18.83 -7.46
N GLY A 151 7.70 17.78 -8.12
CA GLY A 151 7.35 16.39 -7.91
C GLY A 151 8.56 15.47 -7.88
N ILE A 152 8.32 14.15 -7.93
CA ILE A 152 9.36 13.13 -7.79
C ILE A 152 10.41 13.22 -8.90
N SER A 153 10.02 13.66 -10.11
CA SER A 153 10.92 13.91 -11.22
C SER A 153 11.99 14.95 -10.85
N ASP A 154 11.62 16.02 -10.13
CA ASP A 154 12.55 17.09 -9.72
C ASP A 154 13.51 16.63 -8.64
N CYS A 155 13.12 15.65 -7.81
CA CYS A 155 14.05 15.01 -6.88
C CYS A 155 15.12 14.19 -7.60
N LEU A 156 14.95 13.88 -8.89
CA LEU A 156 15.94 13.15 -9.70
C LEU A 156 16.80 14.08 -10.55
N THR A 157 16.19 15.10 -11.14
CA THR A 157 16.85 16.01 -12.09
C THR A 157 17.40 17.29 -11.45
N SER A 158 16.83 17.71 -10.32
CA SER A 158 17.11 18.99 -9.66
C SER A 158 17.51 18.77 -8.19
N ASN A 159 17.87 19.82 -7.45
CA ASN A 159 18.25 19.72 -6.04
C ASN A 159 17.04 19.92 -5.10
N VAL A 160 15.91 19.27 -5.40
CA VAL A 160 14.68 19.32 -4.60
C VAL A 160 14.66 18.18 -3.59
N GLU A 161 14.39 18.50 -2.31
CA GLU A 161 14.27 17.50 -1.26
C GLU A 161 12.91 16.79 -1.30
N LEU A 162 12.91 15.51 -0.93
CA LEU A 162 11.71 14.69 -0.88
C LEU A 162 10.65 15.25 0.09
N ALA A 163 11.08 15.91 1.16
CA ALA A 163 10.20 16.54 2.13
C ALA A 163 9.36 17.69 1.54
N ASP A 164 9.86 18.37 0.50
CA ASP A 164 9.24 19.57 -0.07
C ASP A 164 8.19 19.25 -1.13
N ILE A 165 8.19 18.04 -1.68
CA ILE A 165 7.21 17.59 -2.67
C ILE A 165 6.00 16.87 -2.06
N MET A 166 6.13 16.36 -0.83
CA MET A 166 5.06 15.66 -0.12
C MET A 166 3.91 16.58 0.27
N PHE A 167 2.68 16.18 -0.02
CA PHE A 167 1.47 16.87 0.45
C PHE A 167 0.39 15.91 0.95
N THR A 168 -0.59 16.43 1.68
CA THR A 168 -1.81 15.71 2.05
C THR A 168 -3.03 16.42 1.44
N PRO A 169 -3.91 15.69 0.72
CA PRO A 169 -5.09 16.26 0.04
C PRO A 169 -6.27 16.41 1.01
N ASN A 170 -6.03 16.85 2.25
CA ASN A 170 -7.02 16.89 3.33
C ASN A 170 -7.70 15.53 3.65
N ILE A 171 -7.02 14.42 3.33
CA ILE A 171 -7.45 13.07 3.65
C ILE A 171 -6.53 12.53 4.75
N GLU A 172 -7.11 12.18 5.89
CA GLU A 172 -6.35 11.66 7.02
C GLU A 172 -5.59 10.39 6.62
N ARG A 173 -4.36 10.23 7.11
CA ARG A 173 -3.50 9.06 6.85
C ARG A 173 -3.08 8.86 5.40
N LEU A 174 -3.36 9.83 4.51
CA LEU A 174 -2.88 9.86 3.14
C LEU A 174 -1.86 10.98 2.92
N VAL A 175 -0.69 10.60 2.42
CA VAL A 175 0.33 11.50 1.87
C VAL A 175 0.51 11.16 0.39
N VAL A 176 0.74 12.18 -0.42
CA VAL A 176 0.90 12.06 -1.86
C VAL A 176 2.25 12.68 -2.26
N ILE A 177 2.94 11.99 -3.15
CA ILE A 177 4.11 12.48 -3.89
C ILE A 177 3.69 12.55 -5.36
N PRO A 178 3.52 13.77 -5.91
CA PRO A 178 3.15 13.92 -7.31
C PRO A 178 4.36 13.70 -8.21
N GLY A 179 4.12 13.38 -9.47
CA GLY A 179 5.08 13.61 -10.53
C GLY A 179 4.98 15.05 -11.01
N HIS A 180 5.89 15.47 -11.87
CA HIS A 180 5.92 16.83 -12.40
C HIS A 180 6.37 16.80 -13.86
N GLU A 181 7.59 17.22 -14.17
CA GLU A 181 8.07 17.17 -15.55
C GLU A 181 8.24 15.74 -16.07
N ARG A 182 7.94 15.60 -17.36
CA ARG A 182 8.11 14.34 -18.09
C ARG A 182 9.60 13.99 -18.17
N ILE A 183 9.95 12.78 -17.77
CA ILE A 183 11.28 12.21 -18.00
C ILE A 183 11.22 11.26 -19.19
N VAL A 184 12.06 11.50 -20.21
CA VAL A 184 12.11 10.66 -21.43
C VAL A 184 12.76 9.30 -21.13
N GLN A 185 13.86 9.31 -20.38
CA GLN A 185 14.64 8.14 -19.93
C GLN A 185 14.22 7.71 -18.52
N SER A 186 12.93 7.41 -18.35
CA SER A 186 12.35 7.15 -17.03
C SER A 186 12.74 5.80 -16.45
N SER A 187 12.95 4.75 -17.26
CA SER A 187 13.43 3.46 -16.76
C SER A 187 14.87 3.54 -16.22
N GLU A 188 15.74 4.32 -16.87
CA GLU A 188 17.09 4.62 -16.37
C GLU A 188 17.02 5.48 -15.10
N ALA A 189 16.11 6.45 -15.05
CA ALA A 189 15.92 7.28 -13.86
C ALA A 189 15.45 6.45 -12.66
N LEU A 190 14.49 5.54 -12.85
CA LEU A 190 13.96 4.62 -11.84
C LEU A 190 14.99 3.58 -11.37
N SER A 191 15.96 3.23 -12.21
CA SER A 191 17.04 2.31 -11.85
C SER A 191 18.28 3.02 -11.30
N SER A 192 18.30 4.36 -11.30
CA SER A 192 19.46 5.15 -10.89
C SER A 192 19.79 5.01 -9.40
N PRO A 193 21.07 5.12 -9.00
CA PRO A 193 21.46 5.12 -7.58
C PRO A 193 20.76 6.21 -6.75
N ARG A 194 20.47 7.35 -7.40
CA ARG A 194 19.75 8.46 -6.79
C ARG A 194 18.32 8.06 -6.43
N PHE A 195 17.59 7.42 -7.35
CA PHE A 195 16.25 6.94 -7.07
C PHE A 195 16.25 5.81 -6.03
N MET A 196 17.24 4.92 -6.04
CA MET A 196 17.38 3.89 -5.00
C MET A 196 17.53 4.50 -3.60
N THR A 197 18.26 5.62 -3.49
CA THR A 197 18.38 6.37 -2.23
C THR A 197 17.05 6.97 -1.79
N ILE A 198 16.29 7.55 -2.73
CA ILE A 198 14.94 8.07 -2.45
C ILE A 198 14.00 6.94 -2.01
N MET A 199 14.04 5.80 -2.69
CA MET A 199 13.19 4.64 -2.37
C MET A 199 13.49 4.10 -0.97
N GLU A 200 14.76 4.05 -0.58
CA GLU A 200 15.17 3.67 0.77
C GLU A 200 14.68 4.69 1.81
N GLU A 201 14.79 5.99 1.52
CA GLU A 201 14.21 7.03 2.40
C GLU A 201 12.70 6.83 2.56
N LEU A 202 11.96 6.59 1.47
CA LEU A 202 10.52 6.36 1.51
C LEU A 202 10.11 5.15 2.36
N LYS A 203 10.89 4.06 2.26
CA LYS A 203 10.63 2.81 3.00
C LYS A 203 10.99 2.92 4.48
N THR A 204 12.04 3.66 4.83
CA THR A 204 12.57 3.72 6.21
C THR A 204 11.98 4.85 7.04
N ARG A 205 11.49 5.93 6.40
CA ARG A 205 10.94 7.08 7.12
C ARG A 205 9.69 6.75 7.94
N TYR A 206 8.94 5.70 7.58
CA TYR A 206 7.76 5.23 8.29
C TYR A 206 7.60 3.71 8.22
N ASP A 207 8.04 2.98 9.25
CA ASP A 207 8.08 1.52 9.27
C ASP A 207 6.74 0.83 8.98
N ASP A 208 5.61 1.43 9.33
CA ASP A 208 4.28 0.81 9.17
C ASP A 208 3.47 1.40 7.99
N ARG A 209 4.11 2.15 7.08
CA ARG A 209 3.41 2.79 5.96
C ARG A 209 3.30 1.86 4.74
N LEU A 210 2.12 1.82 4.14
CA LEU A 210 1.93 1.23 2.81
C LEU A 210 2.25 2.27 1.74
N ILE A 211 3.02 1.87 0.74
CA ILE A 211 3.39 2.73 -0.38
C ILE A 211 2.76 2.17 -1.65
N ILE A 212 1.98 3.00 -2.32
CA ILE A 212 1.32 2.71 -3.59
C ILE A 212 2.02 3.50 -4.68
N PHE A 213 2.47 2.82 -5.71
CA PHE A 213 3.09 3.40 -6.89
C PHE A 213 2.11 3.35 -8.06
N ASP A 214 1.68 4.50 -8.56
CA ASP A 214 1.05 4.57 -9.88
C ASP A 214 2.15 4.47 -10.94
N MET A 215 2.14 3.39 -11.72
CA MET A 215 3.16 3.10 -12.72
C MET A 215 2.60 3.35 -14.13
N PRO A 216 3.42 3.55 -15.17
CA PRO A 216 2.93 3.61 -16.54
C PRO A 216 2.30 2.27 -16.98
N PRO A 217 1.56 2.23 -18.12
CA PRO A 217 1.08 0.98 -18.68
C PRO A 217 2.24 0.02 -19.02
N LEU A 218 2.08 -1.25 -18.69
CA LEU A 218 3.07 -2.31 -18.78
C LEU A 218 3.62 -2.50 -20.20
N PHE A 219 2.78 -2.34 -21.24
CA PHE A 219 3.22 -2.49 -22.64
C PHE A 219 3.69 -1.19 -23.29
N SER A 220 3.62 -0.06 -22.58
CA SER A 220 4.05 1.24 -23.13
C SER A 220 5.54 1.51 -22.94
N SER A 221 6.18 0.82 -21.99
CA SER A 221 7.57 1.04 -21.59
C SER A 221 8.12 -0.08 -20.71
N ASP A 222 9.44 -0.11 -20.54
CA ASP A 222 10.16 -0.99 -19.64
C ASP A 222 10.19 -0.50 -18.18
N ASP A 223 9.69 0.71 -17.89
CA ASP A 223 9.66 1.33 -16.56
C ASP A 223 9.14 0.39 -15.46
N VAL A 224 8.01 -0.31 -15.71
CA VAL A 224 7.43 -1.24 -14.73
C VAL A 224 8.38 -2.41 -14.48
N ILE A 225 8.90 -3.02 -15.55
CA ILE A 225 9.81 -4.17 -15.48
C ILE A 225 11.09 -3.79 -14.74
N ALA A 226 11.66 -2.62 -15.04
CA ALA A 226 12.84 -2.09 -14.38
C ALA A 226 12.61 -1.84 -12.88
N PHE A 227 11.38 -1.50 -12.48
CA PHE A 227 11.02 -1.21 -11.10
C PHE A 227 10.52 -2.42 -10.31
N LEU A 228 10.16 -3.54 -10.95
CA LEU A 228 9.70 -4.77 -10.29
C LEU A 228 10.57 -5.25 -9.11
N PRO A 229 11.91 -5.17 -9.16
CA PRO A 229 12.75 -5.58 -8.03
C PRO A 229 12.56 -4.75 -6.76
N GLN A 230 12.03 -3.53 -6.89
CA GLN A 230 11.86 -2.57 -5.80
C GLN A 230 10.50 -2.66 -5.11
N ILE A 231 9.56 -3.40 -5.70
CA ILE A 231 8.20 -3.58 -5.19
C ILE A 231 7.96 -4.99 -4.65
N ASP A 232 7.04 -5.10 -3.71
CA ASP A 232 6.64 -6.37 -3.11
C ASP A 232 5.54 -7.05 -3.91
N ALA A 233 4.65 -6.25 -4.50
CA ALA A 233 3.47 -6.71 -5.22
C ALA A 233 3.02 -5.70 -6.31
N ALA A 234 2.31 -6.20 -7.31
CA ALA A 234 1.71 -5.40 -8.38
C ALA A 234 0.27 -5.84 -8.64
N ILE A 235 -0.64 -4.88 -8.83
CA ILE A 235 -2.00 -5.12 -9.32
C ILE A 235 -2.07 -4.67 -10.77
N LEU A 236 -2.66 -5.51 -11.61
CA LEU A 236 -2.97 -5.19 -12.99
C LEU A 236 -4.40 -4.67 -13.11
N VAL A 237 -4.57 -3.41 -13.49
CA VAL A 237 -5.88 -2.82 -13.78
C VAL A 237 -6.22 -3.08 -15.25
N VAL A 238 -7.39 -3.66 -15.49
CA VAL A 238 -7.82 -4.14 -16.80
C VAL A 238 -9.14 -3.48 -17.15
N GLU A 239 -9.23 -2.79 -18.28
CA GLU A 239 -10.50 -2.26 -18.78
C GLU A 239 -11.36 -3.38 -19.37
N ASP A 240 -12.63 -3.43 -18.93
CA ASP A 240 -13.60 -4.41 -19.43
C ASP A 240 -13.79 -4.28 -20.95
N GLY A 241 -13.80 -5.43 -21.63
CA GLY A 241 -13.97 -5.53 -23.08
C GLY A 241 -12.85 -4.99 -23.97
N LYS A 242 -11.74 -4.46 -23.42
CA LYS A 242 -10.64 -3.89 -24.23
C LYS A 242 -9.35 -4.71 -24.27
N VAL A 243 -9.11 -5.53 -23.25
CA VAL A 243 -7.86 -6.31 -23.16
C VAL A 243 -8.12 -7.76 -23.58
N THR A 244 -7.27 -8.27 -24.47
CA THR A 244 -7.34 -9.64 -24.94
C THR A 244 -6.78 -10.62 -23.91
N LYS A 245 -7.20 -11.89 -23.99
CA LYS A 245 -6.66 -12.95 -23.13
C LYS A 245 -5.14 -13.09 -23.26
N THR A 246 -4.60 -12.97 -24.47
CA THR A 246 -3.16 -13.06 -24.73
C THR A 246 -2.39 -11.91 -24.06
N GLU A 247 -2.91 -10.69 -24.12
CA GLU A 247 -2.33 -9.53 -23.43
C GLU A 247 -2.34 -9.72 -21.91
N LEU A 248 -3.40 -10.32 -21.35
CA LEU A 248 -3.46 -10.63 -19.92
C LEU A 248 -2.43 -11.70 -19.52
N GLU A 249 -2.30 -12.77 -20.30
CA GLU A 249 -1.30 -13.82 -20.05
C GLU A 249 0.14 -13.27 -20.12
N GLN A 250 0.42 -12.41 -21.10
CA GLN A 250 1.71 -11.72 -21.22
C GLN A 250 1.96 -10.77 -20.04
N ALA A 251 0.95 -10.00 -19.62
CA ALA A 251 1.07 -9.10 -18.50
C ALA A 251 1.38 -9.84 -17.19
N GLU A 252 0.64 -10.92 -16.90
CA GLU A 252 0.90 -11.79 -15.75
C GLU A 252 2.28 -12.43 -15.81
N GLN A 253 2.73 -12.87 -16.99
CA GLN A 253 4.07 -13.41 -17.17
C GLN A 253 5.16 -12.39 -16.86
N LEU A 254 4.98 -11.13 -17.30
CA LEU A 254 5.93 -10.04 -17.01
C LEU A 254 5.96 -9.68 -15.52
N LEU A 255 4.80 -9.63 -14.85
CA LEU A 255 4.72 -9.34 -13.42
C LEU A 255 5.25 -10.50 -12.55
N GLY A 256 5.13 -11.74 -13.04
CA GLY A 256 5.68 -12.93 -12.38
C GLY A 256 5.17 -13.12 -10.95
N ASP A 257 6.10 -13.33 -10.02
CA ASP A 257 5.80 -13.55 -8.59
C ASP A 257 5.27 -12.30 -7.88
N LYS A 258 5.46 -11.12 -8.49
CA LYS A 258 4.92 -9.85 -7.99
C LYS A 258 3.43 -9.70 -8.25
N SER A 259 2.84 -10.47 -9.16
CA SER A 259 1.40 -10.37 -9.43
C SER A 259 0.57 -10.63 -8.16
N ALA A 260 -0.22 -9.63 -7.79
CA ALA A 260 -1.18 -9.68 -6.71
C ALA A 260 -2.62 -9.88 -7.20
N GLY A 261 -2.80 -10.07 -8.51
CA GLY A 261 -4.08 -10.23 -9.18
C GLY A 261 -4.49 -9.00 -10.00
N MET A 262 -5.73 -9.03 -10.46
CA MET A 262 -6.28 -8.04 -11.39
C MET A 262 -7.46 -7.27 -10.80
N VAL A 263 -7.64 -6.03 -11.25
CA VAL A 263 -8.84 -5.23 -11.01
C VAL A 263 -9.51 -4.97 -12.36
N LEU A 264 -10.72 -5.51 -12.53
CA LEU A 264 -11.55 -5.21 -13.70
C LEU A 264 -12.19 -3.83 -13.50
N ASN A 265 -11.89 -2.90 -14.40
CA ASN A 265 -12.34 -1.51 -14.34
C ASN A 265 -13.28 -1.19 -15.51
N LYS A 266 -14.15 -0.20 -15.32
CA LYS A 266 -15.21 0.21 -16.27
C LYS A 266 -16.15 -0.94 -16.67
N ALA A 267 -16.28 -1.94 -15.80
CA ALA A 267 -17.19 -3.05 -16.01
C ALA A 267 -18.65 -2.56 -16.02
N ASP A 268 -19.46 -3.13 -16.90
CA ASP A 268 -20.90 -2.92 -16.87
C ASP A 268 -21.48 -3.62 -15.63
N PRO A 269 -22.24 -2.94 -14.74
CA PRO A 269 -22.88 -3.57 -13.60
C PRO A 269 -23.75 -4.78 -13.97
N THR A 270 -24.30 -4.81 -15.18
CA THR A 270 -25.13 -5.93 -15.67
C THR A 270 -24.32 -7.15 -16.10
N SER A 271 -23.05 -6.99 -16.50
CA SER A 271 -22.19 -8.13 -16.90
C SER A 271 -21.76 -8.98 -15.69
N ILE A 272 -21.69 -8.40 -14.49
CA ILE A 272 -21.31 -9.09 -13.25
C ILE A 272 -22.46 -9.98 -12.71
N ALA A 273 -23.72 -9.60 -12.95
CA ALA A 273 -24.89 -10.37 -12.50
C ALA A 273 -25.15 -11.64 -13.34
N SER A 274 -24.63 -11.70 -14.57
CA SER A 274 -24.82 -12.83 -15.49
C SER A 274 -23.98 -14.08 -15.13
N GLY A 275 -23.03 -13.98 -14.21
CA GLY A 275 -22.12 -15.09 -13.85
C GLY A 275 -22.55 -15.90 -12.62
N TYR A 276 -23.67 -15.54 -11.97
CA TYR A 276 -24.12 -16.14 -10.71
C TYR A 276 -25.48 -16.86 -10.80
N TYR A 277 -25.97 -17.16 -12.01
CA TYR A 277 -27.17 -17.96 -12.25
C TYR A 277 -26.92 -19.10 -13.22
#